data_AF-X1F4Y1-F1
#
_entry.id   AF-X1F4Y1-F1
#
_cell.length_a   1.000
_cell.length_b   1.000
_cell.length_c   1.000
_cell.angle_alpha   90.00
_cell.angle_beta   90.00
_cell.angle_gamma   90.00
#
_symmetry.space_group_name_H-M   'P 1'
#
loop_
_entity.id
_entity.type
_entity.pdbx_description
1 polymer ?
#
loop_
_entity_poly.entity_id
_entity_poly.type
_entity_poly.pdbx_seq_one_letter_code
_entity_poly.pdbx_strand_id
1 'polypeptide(L)'
;DYLFLVFLTILLIFVFPMTVGASEQPALKDYWVLEEWEFTGEMTIDMAQAINENIDQLMEKELEQIKKLIEEDKPDFAFVAMLRLTSFLNAGAAKLPSIISRLEKWINKIKLVLNSLAKKIGADGFSISAGFPVGVSVGLSFSIFEF
;
A
#
# COMPACT_ATOMS: atom_id res chain seq x y z
N ASP A 1 7.39 17.21 24.64
CA ASP A 1 7.17 17.96 23.38
C ASP A 1 7.46 17.22 22.08
N TYR A 2 8.28 16.15 22.04
CA TYR A 2 8.42 15.31 20.84
C TYR A 2 7.27 14.31 20.61
N LEU A 3 6.68 13.80 21.69
CA LEU A 3 5.56 12.85 21.63
C LEU A 3 4.31 13.46 20.98
N PHE A 4 4.04 14.75 21.19
CA PHE A 4 2.91 15.44 20.58
C PHE A 4 3.10 15.63 19.07
N LEU A 5 4.33 15.89 18.62
CA LEU A 5 4.69 16.01 17.20
C LEU A 5 4.55 14.67 16.47
N VAL A 6 4.97 13.56 17.08
CA VAL A 6 4.78 12.22 16.50
C VAL A 6 3.30 11.89 16.42
N PHE A 7 2.52 12.19 17.47
CA PHE A 7 1.07 11.98 17.48
C PHE A 7 0.36 12.83 16.42
N LEU A 8 0.75 14.10 16.26
CA LEU A 8 0.19 15.01 15.24
C LEU A 8 0.55 14.56 13.83
N THR A 9 1.77 14.06 13.61
CA THR A 9 2.19 13.54 12.30
C THR A 9 1.40 12.28 11.92
N ILE A 10 1.20 11.36 12.89
CA ILE A 10 0.36 10.18 12.70
C ILE A 10 -1.09 10.63 12.41
N LEU A 11 -1.63 11.58 13.17
CA LEU A 11 -2.99 12.09 12.96
C LEU A 11 -3.16 12.73 11.57
N LEU A 12 -2.17 13.47 11.09
CA LEU A 12 -2.21 14.10 9.76
C LEU A 12 -2.12 13.08 8.62
N ILE A 13 -1.44 11.94 8.80
CA ILE A 13 -1.45 10.83 7.85
C ILE A 13 -2.85 10.20 7.75
N PHE A 14 -3.57 10.10 8.87
CA PHE A 14 -4.93 9.51 8.90
C PHE A 14 -6.05 10.48 8.49
N VAL A 15 -5.87 11.80 8.63
CA VAL A 15 -6.95 12.78 8.38
C VAL A 15 -6.95 13.34 6.95
N PHE A 16 -5.86 13.23 6.18
CA PHE A 16 -5.73 13.94 4.91
C PHE A 16 -6.33 13.35 3.61
N PRO A 17 -6.99 12.17 3.55
CA PRO A 17 -7.78 11.83 2.37
C PRO A 17 -9.26 12.23 2.51
N MET A 18 -9.65 13.07 3.47
CA MET A 18 -11.06 13.51 3.60
C MET A 18 -11.33 14.87 2.96
N THR A 19 -11.17 15.02 1.65
CA THR A 19 -11.96 15.99 0.85
C THR A 19 -11.86 15.67 -0.65
N VAL A 20 -12.50 14.61 -1.13
CA VAL A 20 -12.92 14.56 -2.54
C VAL A 20 -14.30 13.93 -2.65
N GLY A 21 -15.30 14.80 -2.76
CA GLY A 21 -16.51 14.63 -3.57
C GLY A 21 -17.27 13.30 -3.48
N ALA A 22 -18.41 13.34 -2.79
CA ALA A 22 -19.52 12.44 -3.05
C ALA A 22 -19.92 12.51 -4.55
N SER A 23 -19.70 11.44 -5.30
CA SER A 23 -20.37 11.22 -6.58
C SER A 23 -20.50 9.72 -6.85
N GLU A 24 -21.73 9.21 -6.81
CA GLU A 24 -22.14 7.83 -7.08
C GLU A 24 -21.57 7.26 -8.40
N GLN A 25 -20.34 6.73 -8.35
CA GLN A 25 -19.66 6.04 -9.44
C GLN A 25 -19.11 4.71 -8.92
N PRO A 26 -18.99 3.66 -9.76
CA PRO A 26 -18.40 2.37 -9.38
C PRO A 26 -16.99 2.47 -8.75
N ALA A 27 -16.29 3.59 -8.94
CA ALA A 27 -15.05 3.93 -8.24
C ALA A 27 -15.19 4.14 -6.71
N LEU A 28 -16.40 4.35 -6.18
CA LEU A 28 -16.69 4.47 -4.73
C LEU A 28 -16.61 3.14 -3.99
N LYS A 29 -16.89 2.01 -4.65
CA LYS A 29 -16.84 0.71 -3.97
C LYS A 29 -15.42 0.32 -3.58
N ASP A 30 -14.41 0.68 -4.39
CA ASP A 30 -13.03 0.27 -4.13
C ASP A 30 -12.42 1.01 -2.93
N TYR A 31 -12.74 2.30 -2.79
CA TYR A 31 -12.22 3.14 -1.71
C TYR A 31 -12.93 2.86 -0.39
N TRP A 32 -14.23 2.56 -0.43
CA TRP A 32 -14.98 2.14 0.75
C TRP A 32 -14.34 0.93 1.44
N VAL A 33 -13.88 -0.08 0.70
CA VAL A 33 -13.29 -1.29 1.31
C VAL A 33 -11.98 -0.98 2.04
N LEU A 34 -11.14 -0.12 1.46
CA LEU A 34 -9.89 0.30 2.08
C LEU A 34 -10.15 1.15 3.32
N GLU A 35 -11.05 2.13 3.22
CA GLU A 35 -11.43 3.02 4.32
C GLU A 35 -12.09 2.25 5.48
N GLU A 36 -12.99 1.31 5.16
CA GLU A 36 -13.65 0.47 6.17
C GLU A 36 -12.63 -0.45 6.86
N TRP A 37 -11.70 -1.04 6.11
CA TRP A 37 -10.64 -1.87 6.71
C TRP A 37 -9.75 -1.04 7.63
N GLU A 38 -9.40 0.19 7.26
CA GLU A 38 -8.60 1.07 8.11
C GLU A 38 -9.34 1.53 9.36
N PHE A 39 -10.65 1.76 9.24
CA PHE A 39 -11.48 2.18 10.35
C PHE A 39 -11.74 1.05 11.35
N THR A 40 -12.05 -0.14 10.86
CA THR A 40 -12.44 -1.30 11.69
C THR A 40 -11.25 -2.15 12.11
N GLY A 41 -10.18 -2.16 11.32
CA GLY A 41 -9.07 -3.12 11.43
C GLY A 41 -9.44 -4.55 11.04
N GLU A 42 -10.69 -4.79 10.62
CA GLU A 42 -11.19 -6.13 10.31
C GLU A 42 -11.39 -6.28 8.80
N MET A 43 -10.89 -7.40 8.25
CA MET A 43 -11.15 -7.77 6.87
C MET A 43 -12.25 -8.83 6.84
N THR A 44 -13.40 -8.51 6.25
CA THR A 44 -14.50 -9.48 6.05
C THR A 44 -14.32 -10.26 4.74
N ILE A 45 -15.09 -11.34 4.56
CA ILE A 45 -15.07 -12.11 3.30
C ILE A 45 -15.60 -11.27 2.13
N ASP A 46 -16.66 -10.47 2.34
CA ASP A 46 -17.25 -9.63 1.30
C ASP A 46 -16.28 -8.54 0.84
N MET A 47 -15.55 -7.94 1.78
CA MET A 47 -14.46 -7.00 1.49
C MET A 47 -13.35 -7.68 0.69
N ALA A 48 -12.93 -8.88 1.08
CA ALA A 48 -11.92 -9.64 0.34
C ALA A 48 -12.39 -10.03 -1.07
N GLN A 49 -13.67 -10.34 -1.25
CA GLN A 49 -14.26 -10.57 -2.58
C GLN A 49 -14.23 -9.30 -3.43
N ALA A 50 -14.61 -8.15 -2.86
CA ALA A 50 -14.55 -6.86 -3.55
C ALA A 50 -13.12 -6.49 -3.96
N ILE A 51 -12.12 -6.72 -3.10
CA ILE A 51 -10.70 -6.59 -3.46
C ILE A 51 -10.38 -7.51 -4.63
N ASN A 52 -10.72 -8.79 -4.52
CA ASN A 52 -10.37 -9.78 -5.53
C ASN A 52 -11.02 -9.46 -6.88
N GLU A 53 -12.22 -8.94 -6.93
CA GLU A 53 -12.90 -8.53 -8.17
C GLU A 53 -12.23 -7.31 -8.82
N ASN A 54 -11.85 -6.32 -8.01
CA ASN A 54 -11.37 -5.01 -8.46
C ASN A 54 -9.84 -4.85 -8.36
N ILE A 55 -9.10 -5.92 -8.11
CA ILE A 55 -7.66 -5.87 -7.83
C ILE A 55 -6.85 -5.16 -8.91
N ASP A 56 -7.23 -5.31 -10.19
CA ASP A 56 -6.48 -4.68 -11.28
C ASP A 56 -6.63 -3.15 -11.25
N GLN A 57 -7.83 -2.65 -10.96
CA GLN A 57 -8.10 -1.22 -10.82
C GLN A 57 -7.45 -0.65 -9.55
N LEU A 58 -7.55 -1.38 -8.43
CA LEU A 58 -6.89 -1.04 -7.17
C LEU A 58 -5.36 -0.91 -7.36
N MET A 59 -4.72 -1.93 -7.93
CA MET A 59 -3.28 -1.96 -8.13
C MET A 59 -2.80 -0.87 -9.08
N GLU A 60 -3.54 -0.61 -10.16
CA GLU A 60 -3.20 0.47 -11.09
C GLU A 60 -3.21 1.83 -10.38
N LYS A 61 -4.28 2.12 -9.65
CA LYS A 61 -4.50 3.40 -8.97
C LYS A 61 -3.50 3.62 -7.84
N GLU A 62 -3.33 2.65 -6.94
CA GLU A 62 -2.46 2.80 -5.77
C GLU A 62 -0.99 2.88 -6.17
N LEU A 63 -0.53 2.08 -7.15
CA LEU A 63 0.85 2.16 -7.62
C LEU A 63 1.15 3.47 -8.36
N GLU A 64 0.19 4.04 -9.09
CA GLU A 64 0.36 5.34 -9.73
C GLU A 64 0.42 6.48 -8.69
N GLN A 65 -0.37 6.41 -7.63
CA GLN A 65 -0.29 7.36 -6.51
C GLN A 65 1.07 7.28 -5.80
N ILE A 66 1.57 6.07 -5.52
CA ILE A 66 2.90 5.87 -4.93
C ILE A 66 3.98 6.45 -5.85
N LYS A 67 3.89 6.20 -7.16
CA LYS A 67 4.83 6.75 -8.13
C LYS A 67 4.80 8.29 -8.14
N LYS A 68 3.62 8.90 -8.10
CA LYS A 68 3.48 10.36 -8.00
C LYS A 68 4.14 10.92 -6.74
N LEU A 69 4.01 10.24 -5.59
CA LEU A 69 4.71 10.65 -4.36
C LEU A 69 6.23 10.61 -4.51
N ILE A 70 6.77 9.62 -5.22
CA ILE A 70 8.21 9.54 -5.54
C ILE A 70 8.64 10.72 -6.43
N GLU A 71 7.86 11.03 -7.47
CA GLU A 71 8.12 12.13 -8.40
C GLU A 71 8.04 13.50 -7.72
N GLU A 72 7.14 13.67 -6.75
CA GLU A 72 6.99 14.87 -5.92
C GLU A 72 8.04 15.01 -4.80
N ASP A 73 9.09 14.18 -4.80
CA ASP A 73 10.15 14.18 -3.78
C ASP A 73 9.65 13.91 -2.36
N LYS A 74 8.62 13.06 -2.23
CA LYS A 74 8.04 12.60 -0.97
C LYS A 74 8.24 11.08 -0.78
N PRO A 75 9.48 10.58 -0.80
CA PRO A 75 9.71 9.14 -0.83
C PRO A 75 9.31 8.43 0.46
N ASP A 76 9.38 9.09 1.62
CA ASP A 76 8.93 8.50 2.89
C ASP A 76 7.42 8.19 2.86
N PHE A 77 6.62 9.14 2.35
CA PHE A 77 5.18 8.95 2.15
C PHE A 77 4.89 7.84 1.13
N ALA A 78 5.68 7.77 0.06
CA ALA A 78 5.56 6.70 -0.93
C ALA A 78 5.85 5.32 -0.31
N PHE A 79 6.83 5.22 0.59
CA PHE A 79 7.12 3.98 1.30
C PHE A 79 6.00 3.59 2.26
N VAL A 80 5.48 4.53 3.04
CA VAL A 80 4.32 4.29 3.92
C VAL A 80 3.11 3.83 3.10
N ALA A 81 2.82 4.45 1.97
CA ALA A 81 1.73 4.05 1.07
C ALA A 81 1.93 2.63 0.51
N MET A 82 3.17 2.24 0.18
CA MET A 82 3.49 0.88 -0.24
C MET A 82 3.28 -0.14 0.90
N LEU A 83 3.68 0.19 2.13
CA LEU A 83 3.43 -0.67 3.31
C LEU A 83 1.94 -0.81 3.60
N ARG A 84 1.17 0.28 3.50
CA ARG A 84 -0.28 0.28 3.63
C ARG A 84 -0.93 -0.65 2.60
N LEU A 85 -0.56 -0.50 1.33
CA LEU A 85 -1.09 -1.34 0.24
C LEU A 85 -0.79 -2.83 0.48
N THR A 86 0.45 -3.16 0.85
CA THR A 86 0.83 -4.55 1.11
C THR A 86 0.10 -5.14 2.33
N SER A 87 -0.07 -4.37 3.40
CA SER A 87 -0.86 -4.78 4.57
C SER A 87 -2.32 -5.04 4.21
N PHE A 88 -2.94 -4.15 3.43
CA PHE A 88 -4.32 -4.30 2.97
C PHE A 88 -4.50 -5.57 2.12
N LEU A 89 -3.61 -5.80 1.15
CA LEU A 89 -3.63 -6.99 0.30
C LEU A 89 -3.43 -8.27 1.11
N ASN A 90 -2.59 -8.25 2.14
CA ASN A 90 -2.40 -9.39 3.04
C ASN A 90 -3.65 -9.71 3.85
N ALA A 91 -4.31 -8.68 4.37
CA ALA A 91 -5.56 -8.85 5.10
C ALA A 91 -6.62 -9.51 4.19
N GLY A 92 -6.76 -9.01 2.95
CA GLY A 92 -7.63 -9.61 1.94
C GLY A 92 -7.25 -11.06 1.62
N ALA A 93 -5.98 -11.32 1.33
CA ALA A 93 -5.46 -12.64 0.98
C ALA A 93 -5.63 -13.67 2.10
N ALA A 94 -5.57 -13.25 3.36
CA ALA A 94 -5.81 -14.12 4.51
C ALA A 94 -7.26 -14.65 4.55
N LYS A 95 -8.22 -13.89 4.00
CA LYS A 95 -9.61 -14.33 3.83
C LYS A 95 -9.83 -15.04 2.49
N LEU A 96 -9.19 -14.56 1.43
CA LEU A 96 -9.36 -15.06 0.08
C LEU A 96 -8.01 -15.23 -0.65
N PRO A 97 -7.39 -16.43 -0.59
CA PRO A 97 -6.06 -16.67 -1.15
C PRO A 97 -5.91 -16.42 -2.65
N SER A 98 -7.01 -16.41 -3.43
CA SER A 98 -6.98 -16.12 -4.88
C SER A 98 -6.45 -14.72 -5.20
N ILE A 99 -6.49 -13.79 -4.23
CA ILE A 99 -5.88 -12.45 -4.35
C ILE A 99 -4.39 -12.56 -4.65
N ILE A 100 -3.66 -13.47 -3.98
CA ILE A 100 -2.21 -13.67 -4.20
C ILE A 100 -1.94 -14.11 -5.64
N SER A 101 -2.73 -15.04 -6.17
CA SER A 101 -2.58 -15.51 -7.55
C SER A 101 -2.81 -14.39 -8.57
N ARG A 102 -3.70 -13.43 -8.28
CA ARG A 102 -3.89 -12.26 -9.16
C ARG A 102 -2.75 -11.24 -9.06
N LEU A 103 -2.14 -11.10 -7.89
CA LEU A 103 -1.00 -10.20 -7.69
C LEU A 103 0.24 -10.58 -8.50
N GLU A 104 0.37 -11.85 -8.91
CA GLU A 104 1.48 -12.30 -9.76
C GLU A 104 1.65 -11.45 -11.02
N LYS A 105 0.55 -11.00 -11.62
CA LYS A 105 0.55 -10.12 -12.81
C LYS A 105 1.11 -8.74 -12.53
N TRP A 106 1.05 -8.28 -11.28
CA TRP A 106 1.45 -6.95 -10.84
C TRP A 106 2.88 -6.90 -10.29
N ILE A 107 3.52 -8.05 -10.04
CA ILE A 107 4.87 -8.14 -9.46
C ILE A 107 5.88 -7.27 -10.20
N ASN A 108 5.86 -7.26 -11.55
CA ASN A 108 6.80 -6.45 -12.33
C ASN A 108 6.58 -4.95 -12.12
N LYS A 109 5.34 -4.49 -12.03
CA LYS A 109 5.04 -3.07 -11.76
C LYS A 109 5.43 -2.68 -10.33
N ILE A 110 5.15 -3.55 -9.35
CA ILE A 110 5.58 -3.36 -7.96
C ILE A 110 7.11 -3.24 -7.88
N LYS A 111 7.85 -4.13 -8.56
CA LYS A 111 9.32 -4.09 -8.63
C LYS A 111 9.84 -2.77 -9.20
N LEU A 112 9.22 -2.25 -10.26
CA LEU A 112 9.62 -0.98 -10.86
C LEU A 112 9.40 0.18 -9.90
N VAL A 113 8.24 0.23 -9.23
CA VAL A 113 7.94 1.28 -8.24
C VAL A 113 8.89 1.20 -7.04
N LEU A 114 9.12 0.00 -6.50
CA LEU A 114 10.06 -0.20 -5.38
C LEU A 114 11.51 0.14 -5.76
N ASN A 115 11.94 -0.15 -6.98
CA ASN A 115 13.27 0.24 -7.45
C ASN A 115 13.41 1.78 -7.53
N SER A 116 12.39 2.46 -8.06
CA SER A 116 12.37 3.93 -8.08
C SER A 116 12.38 4.50 -6.67
N LEU A 117 11.62 3.90 -5.76
CA LEU A 117 11.56 4.28 -4.36
C LEU A 117 12.90 4.09 -3.65
N ALA A 118 13.51 2.91 -3.79
CA ALA A 118 14.82 2.58 -3.21
C ALA A 118 15.88 3.59 -3.64
N LYS A 119 15.95 3.90 -4.93
CA LYS A 119 16.88 4.93 -5.46
C LYS A 119 16.62 6.31 -4.87
N LYS A 120 15.35 6.68 -4.66
CA LYS A 120 14.97 8.00 -4.14
C LYS A 120 15.30 8.14 -2.64
N ILE A 121 15.15 7.07 -1.86
CA ILE A 121 15.48 7.02 -0.43
C ILE A 121 16.99 6.81 -0.19
N GLY A 122 17.73 6.35 -1.20
CA GLY A 122 19.15 5.99 -1.06
C GLY A 122 19.35 4.60 -0.45
N ALA A 123 18.38 3.69 -0.62
CA ALA A 123 18.52 2.28 -0.28
C ALA A 123 19.38 1.55 -1.34
N ASP A 124 20.22 0.63 -0.90
CA ASP A 124 21.08 -0.19 -1.78
C ASP A 124 20.28 -1.23 -2.57
N GLY A 125 19.11 -1.60 -2.07
CA GLY A 125 18.24 -2.55 -2.73
C GLY A 125 16.87 -2.67 -2.08
N PHE A 126 16.06 -3.56 -2.65
CA PHE A 126 14.74 -3.90 -2.14
C PHE A 126 14.51 -5.41 -2.23
N SER A 127 13.60 -5.91 -1.41
CA SER A 127 13.13 -7.30 -1.46
C SER A 127 11.62 -7.33 -1.58
N ILE A 128 11.12 -8.33 -2.31
CA ILE A 128 9.70 -8.67 -2.37
C ILE A 128 9.62 -10.18 -2.19
N SER A 129 8.73 -10.61 -1.31
CA SER A 129 8.32 -12.01 -1.20
C SER A 129 6.81 -12.10 -1.28
N ALA A 130 6.32 -13.14 -1.96
CA ALA A 130 4.90 -13.44 -2.08
C ALA A 130 4.71 -14.96 -1.96
N GLY A 131 3.82 -15.43 -1.09
CA GLY A 131 3.58 -16.85 -0.90
C GLY A 131 2.32 -17.19 -0.11
N PHE A 132 1.97 -18.48 -0.12
CA PHE A 132 0.98 -19.05 0.79
C PHE A 132 1.68 -20.03 1.73
N PRO A 133 1.43 -19.99 3.05
CA PRO A 133 0.49 -19.14 3.78
C PRO A 133 1.02 -17.72 4.06
N VAL A 134 2.27 -17.45 3.71
CA VAL A 134 3.01 -16.23 4.08
C VAL A 134 2.85 -15.17 2.98
N GLY A 135 1.83 -14.31 3.10
CA GLY A 135 1.30 -13.34 2.11
C GLY A 135 2.32 -12.56 1.26
N VAL A 136 2.27 -11.23 1.25
CA VAL A 136 3.19 -10.34 0.50
C VAL A 136 3.99 -9.51 1.48
N SER A 137 5.30 -9.50 1.34
CA SER A 137 6.19 -8.65 2.13
C SER A 137 7.13 -7.88 1.23
N VAL A 138 7.37 -6.62 1.59
CA VAL A 138 8.29 -5.71 0.89
C VAL A 138 9.24 -5.10 1.91
N GLY A 139 10.49 -4.92 1.51
CA GLY A 139 11.51 -4.32 2.37
C GLY A 139 12.55 -3.55 1.57
N LEU A 140 13.17 -2.57 2.21
CA LEU A 140 14.33 -1.82 1.70
C LEU A 140 15.57 -2.22 2.50
N SER A 141 16.71 -2.30 1.82
CA SER A 141 17.99 -2.65 2.42
C SER A 141 18.94 -1.46 2.37
N PHE A 142 19.65 -1.21 3.47
CA PHE A 142 20.66 -0.17 3.59
C PHE A 142 21.98 -0.78 4.06
N SER A 143 23.08 -0.42 3.40
CA SER A 143 24.44 -0.74 3.79
C SER A 143 24.77 0.06 5.04
N ILE A 144 25.11 -0.64 6.13
CA ILE A 144 25.66 0.00 7.32
C ILE A 144 27.14 0.19 7.03
N PHE A 145 27.58 1.44 6.79
CA PHE A 145 29.01 1.71 6.76
C PHE A 145 29.56 1.54 8.18
N GLU A 146 30.43 0.55 8.39
CA GLU A 146 31.29 0.52 9.57
C GLU A 146 32.26 1.70 9.46
N PHE A 147 32.07 2.71 10.32
CA PHE A 147 33.01 3.82 10.50
C PHE A 147 34.14 3.43 11.46
#